data_AF-A0A953Z9Z9-F1
#
_entry.id   AF-A0A953Z9Z9-F1
#
_cell.length_a   1.000
_cell.length_b   1.000
_cell.length_c   1.000
_cell.angle_alpha   90.00
_cell.angle_beta   90.00
_cell.angle_gamma   90.00
#
_symmetry.space_group_name_H-M   'P 1'
#
loop_
_entity.id
_entity.type
_entity.pdbx_description
1 polymer ?
#
loop_
_entity_poly.entity_id
_entity_poly.type
_entity_poly.pdbx_seq_one_letter_code
_entity_poly.pdbx_strand_id
1 'polypeptide(L)'
;AEHPRTIISLVRKKSPNAKVLLMTSNEDGASEAFGDLVDGIIAEQLSPDLLSSKASEFVESLDARRAKANETAIAASEALNKLAQKIDVSGAVGSLEAQLDRDDAVAIPAAKALGSGGNPGSLNALGAVLAGEGSLDLKIASARAMGMILGRESSVPTQCFDQMIAIASDVNAEPALRTAVVTALGAGSLAPGERLKLAETLRTIAAADGE
;
A
#
# COMPACT_ATOMS: atom_id res chain seq x y z
N ALA A 1 -3.57 39.72 -18.98
CA ALA A 1 -4.05 38.33 -18.92
C ALA A 1 -2.83 37.43 -18.93
N GLU A 2 -2.68 36.55 -17.93
CA GLU A 2 -1.60 35.55 -17.95
C GLU A 2 -1.76 34.66 -19.19
N HIS A 3 -0.64 34.37 -19.87
CA HIS A 3 -0.65 33.55 -21.08
C HIS A 3 -1.12 32.13 -20.70
N PRO A 4 -2.04 31.49 -21.43
CA PRO A 4 -2.55 30.15 -21.10
C PRO A 4 -1.46 29.10 -20.86
N ARG A 5 -0.32 29.20 -21.58
CA ARG A 5 0.87 28.35 -21.37
C ARG A 5 1.46 28.46 -19.96
N THR A 6 1.48 29.66 -19.39
CA THR A 6 2.00 29.92 -18.05
C THR A 6 1.11 29.27 -16.98
N ILE A 7 -0.21 29.32 -17.17
CA ILE A 7 -1.16 28.69 -16.25
C ILE A 7 -1.04 27.15 -16.33
N ILE A 8 -1.02 26.58 -17.54
CA ILE A 8 -0.89 25.13 -17.74
C ILE A 8 0.40 24.61 -17.10
N SER A 9 1.52 25.31 -17.32
CA SER A 9 2.82 24.93 -16.73
C SER A 9 2.83 25.06 -15.20
N LEU A 10 2.18 26.09 -14.63
CA LEU A 10 2.03 26.22 -13.18
C LEU A 10 1.19 25.09 -12.57
N VAL A 11 0.09 24.70 -13.23
CA VAL A 11 -0.75 23.58 -12.81
C VAL A 11 0.05 22.28 -12.84
N ARG A 12 0.76 21.98 -13.94
CA ARG A 12 1.60 20.78 -14.03
C ARG A 12 2.76 20.79 -13.03
N LYS A 13 3.30 21.96 -12.68
CA LYS A 13 4.34 22.08 -11.64
C LYS A 13 3.81 21.76 -10.23
N LYS A 14 2.61 22.23 -9.90
CA LYS A 14 1.98 21.99 -8.59
C LYS A 14 1.33 20.60 -8.48
N SER A 15 0.85 20.08 -9.59
CA SER A 15 0.14 18.81 -9.67
C SER A 15 0.59 18.10 -10.95
N PRO A 16 1.71 17.36 -10.92
CA PRO A 16 2.28 16.70 -12.09
C PRO A 16 1.31 15.76 -12.81
N ASN A 17 0.35 15.22 -12.06
CA ASN A 17 -0.67 14.29 -12.55
C ASN A 17 -2.01 14.98 -12.84
N ALA A 18 -2.11 16.31 -12.68
CA ALA A 18 -3.33 17.03 -13.03
C ALA A 18 -3.53 17.00 -14.53
N LYS A 19 -4.77 16.70 -14.91
CA LYS A 19 -5.21 16.66 -16.29
C LYS A 19 -5.84 18.01 -16.62
N VAL A 20 -5.48 18.55 -17.78
CA VAL A 20 -5.84 19.92 -18.15
C VAL A 20 -6.70 19.88 -19.40
N LEU A 21 -7.92 20.43 -19.32
CA LEU A 21 -8.81 20.59 -20.47
C LEU A 21 -8.77 22.06 -20.92
N LEU A 22 -8.61 22.28 -22.22
CA LEU A 22 -8.63 23.61 -22.81
C LEU A 22 -9.96 23.85 -23.51
N MET A 23 -10.58 24.98 -23.17
CA MET A 23 -11.83 25.42 -23.77
C MET A 23 -11.54 26.49 -24.80
N THR A 24 -12.05 26.30 -26.02
CA THR A 24 -11.79 27.23 -27.12
C THR A 24 -12.95 27.21 -28.10
N SER A 25 -13.19 28.33 -28.78
CA SER A 25 -14.11 28.39 -29.93
C SER A 25 -13.41 28.05 -31.26
N ASN A 26 -12.10 27.86 -31.24
CA ASN A 26 -11.26 27.52 -32.38
C ASN A 26 -10.42 26.28 -32.03
N GLU A 27 -10.94 25.11 -32.36
CA GLU A 27 -10.35 23.81 -32.06
C GLU A 27 -9.00 23.63 -32.75
N ASP A 28 -8.93 23.90 -34.05
CA ASP A 28 -7.72 23.73 -34.87
C ASP A 28 -6.56 24.58 -34.34
N GLY A 29 -6.82 25.86 -34.07
CA GLY A 29 -5.81 26.76 -33.52
C GLY A 29 -5.38 26.41 -32.08
N ALA A 30 -6.28 25.84 -31.28
CA ALA A 30 -5.94 25.39 -29.93
C ALA A 30 -5.18 24.06 -29.93
N SER A 31 -5.51 23.15 -30.84
CA SER A 31 -4.83 21.87 -31.03
C SER A 31 -3.39 22.09 -31.49
N GLU A 32 -3.19 22.97 -32.47
CA GLU A 32 -1.86 23.33 -32.96
C GLU A 32 -1.02 24.05 -31.89
N ALA A 33 -1.62 24.93 -31.08
CA ALA A 33 -0.88 25.73 -30.11
C ALA A 33 -0.67 25.05 -28.75
N PHE A 34 -1.53 24.10 -28.37
CA PHE A 34 -1.59 23.53 -27.02
C PHE A 34 -1.87 22.03 -26.95
N GLY A 35 -2.07 21.31 -28.06
CA GLY A 35 -2.41 19.89 -28.07
C GLY A 35 -1.46 19.01 -27.24
N ASP A 36 -0.16 19.33 -27.25
CA ASP A 36 0.85 18.61 -26.47
C ASP A 36 0.84 18.94 -24.97
N LEU A 37 0.20 20.05 -24.58
CA LEU A 37 0.21 20.59 -23.22
C LEU A 37 -1.06 20.25 -22.45
N VAL A 38 -2.13 19.85 -23.13
CA VAL A 38 -3.46 19.63 -22.55
C VAL A 38 -3.93 18.21 -22.86
N ASP A 39 -4.78 17.68 -22.00
CA ASP A 39 -5.27 16.31 -22.07
C ASP A 39 -6.57 16.19 -22.88
N GLY A 40 -7.15 17.33 -23.29
CA GLY A 40 -8.31 17.40 -24.17
C GLY A 40 -8.69 18.84 -24.50
N ILE A 41 -9.37 19.01 -25.63
CA ILE A 41 -9.90 20.29 -26.11
C ILE A 41 -11.42 20.17 -26.23
N ILE A 42 -12.13 21.20 -25.76
CA ILE A 42 -13.58 21.30 -25.87
C ILE A 42 -13.90 22.52 -26.74
N ALA A 43 -14.43 22.26 -27.93
CA ALA A 43 -14.76 23.26 -28.95
C ALA A 43 -16.21 23.78 -28.88
N GLU A 44 -17.08 23.07 -28.17
CA GLU A 44 -18.52 23.36 -28.09
C GLU A 44 -18.88 24.34 -26.97
N GLN A 45 -20.05 25.00 -27.10
CA GLN A 45 -20.60 25.82 -26.03
C GLN A 45 -20.83 24.97 -24.78
N LEU A 46 -20.41 25.48 -23.62
CA LEU A 46 -20.63 24.87 -22.32
C LEU A 46 -22.12 24.58 -22.10
N SER A 47 -22.49 23.31 -22.15
CA SER A 47 -23.72 22.81 -21.55
C SER A 47 -23.38 21.98 -20.31
N PRO A 48 -24.27 21.96 -19.30
CA PRO A 48 -24.12 21.06 -18.15
C PRO A 48 -23.95 19.59 -18.58
N ASP A 49 -24.65 19.18 -19.64
CA ASP A 49 -24.61 17.81 -20.16
C ASP A 49 -23.26 17.46 -20.79
N LEU A 50 -22.65 18.39 -21.55
CA LEU A 50 -21.34 18.20 -22.15
C LEU A 50 -20.23 18.13 -21.10
N LEU A 51 -20.29 19.00 -20.09
CA LEU A 51 -19.36 18.93 -18.96
C LEU A 51 -19.48 17.62 -18.20
N SER A 52 -20.71 17.18 -17.92
CA SER A 52 -20.95 15.91 -17.22
C SER A 52 -20.43 14.72 -18.04
N SER A 53 -20.70 14.68 -19.34
CA SER A 53 -20.23 13.63 -20.24
C SER A 53 -18.70 13.57 -20.31
N LYS A 54 -18.03 14.72 -20.50
CA LYS A 54 -16.56 14.76 -20.56
C LYS A 54 -15.90 14.45 -19.22
N ALA A 55 -16.52 14.86 -18.11
CA ALA A 55 -16.07 14.46 -16.78
C ALA A 55 -16.19 12.94 -16.56
N SER A 56 -17.28 12.32 -17.00
CA SER A 56 -17.47 10.86 -16.92
C SER A 56 -16.45 10.10 -17.76
N GLU A 57 -16.27 10.44 -19.04
CA GLU A 57 -15.23 9.83 -19.90
C GLU A 57 -13.84 9.94 -19.26
N PHE A 58 -13.57 11.08 -18.64
CA PHE A 58 -12.32 11.36 -17.99
C PHE A 58 -12.10 10.48 -16.74
N VAL A 59 -13.12 10.36 -15.88
CA VAL A 59 -13.11 9.48 -14.71
C VAL A 59 -12.91 8.02 -15.13
N GLU A 60 -13.64 7.55 -16.15
CA GLU A 60 -13.49 6.20 -16.69
C GLU A 60 -12.06 5.93 -17.19
N SER A 61 -11.44 6.91 -17.86
CA SER A 61 -10.05 6.79 -18.33
C SER A 61 -9.04 6.69 -17.17
N LEU A 62 -9.30 7.37 -16.05
CA LEU A 62 -8.47 7.30 -14.86
C LEU A 62 -8.62 5.95 -14.16
N ASP A 63 -9.85 5.43 -14.08
CA ASP A 63 -10.12 4.13 -13.48
C ASP A 63 -9.48 2.99 -14.27
N ALA A 64 -9.54 3.04 -15.61
CA ALA A 64 -8.84 2.08 -16.46
C ALA A 64 -7.31 2.11 -16.25
N ARG A 65 -6.71 3.31 -16.10
CA ARG A 65 -5.28 3.45 -15.81
C ARG A 65 -4.92 2.93 -14.42
N ARG A 66 -5.75 3.23 -13.41
CA ARG A 66 -5.58 2.72 -12.04
C ARG A 66 -5.68 1.20 -12.00
N ALA A 67 -6.65 0.61 -12.69
CA ALA A 67 -6.79 -0.84 -12.80
C ALA A 67 -5.53 -1.49 -13.39
N LYS A 68 -5.01 -0.95 -14.50
CA LYS A 68 -3.78 -1.44 -15.11
C LYS A 68 -2.55 -1.25 -14.20
N ALA A 69 -2.48 -0.15 -13.47
CA ALA A 69 -1.41 0.09 -12.50
C ALA A 69 -1.52 -0.84 -11.28
N ASN A 70 -2.72 -1.20 -10.83
CA ASN A 70 -2.95 -2.21 -9.80
C ASN A 70 -2.48 -3.57 -10.30
N GLU A 71 -2.90 -4.01 -11.49
CA GLU A 71 -2.50 -5.29 -12.09
C GLU A 71 -0.97 -5.40 -12.22
N THR A 72 -0.31 -4.35 -12.70
CA THR A 72 1.14 -4.31 -12.84
C THR A 72 1.83 -4.39 -11.46
N ALA A 73 1.32 -3.68 -10.46
CA ALA A 73 1.86 -3.72 -9.11
C ALA A 73 1.71 -5.09 -8.44
N ILE A 74 0.56 -5.75 -8.65
CA ILE A 74 0.32 -7.12 -8.18
C ILE A 74 1.34 -8.08 -8.79
N ALA A 75 1.46 -8.08 -10.12
CA ALA A 75 2.40 -8.94 -10.83
C ALA A 75 3.86 -8.69 -10.41
N ALA A 76 4.24 -7.42 -10.21
CA ALA A 76 5.56 -7.05 -9.74
C ALA A 76 5.83 -7.56 -8.32
N SER A 77 4.90 -7.36 -7.38
CA SER A 77 5.02 -7.83 -6.00
C SER A 77 5.09 -9.36 -5.93
N GLU A 78 4.31 -10.08 -6.73
CA GLU A 78 4.39 -11.55 -6.81
C GLU A 78 5.73 -12.04 -7.39
N ALA A 79 6.23 -11.37 -8.42
CA ALA A 79 7.53 -11.68 -9.01
C ALA A 79 8.66 -11.43 -7.99
N LEU A 80 8.63 -10.28 -7.30
CA LEU A 80 9.59 -9.93 -6.25
C LEU A 80 9.54 -10.93 -5.10
N ASN A 81 8.35 -11.36 -4.67
CA ASN A 81 8.22 -12.39 -3.64
C ASN A 81 8.91 -13.71 -4.04
N LYS A 82 8.76 -14.14 -5.31
CA LYS A 82 9.44 -15.34 -5.83
C LYS A 82 10.95 -15.15 -5.94
N LEU A 83 11.39 -13.96 -6.37
CA LEU A 83 12.80 -13.62 -6.55
C LEU A 83 13.54 -13.48 -5.21
N ALA A 84 12.89 -12.91 -4.20
CA ALA A 84 13.44 -12.71 -2.86
C ALA A 84 13.95 -13.99 -2.19
N GLN A 85 13.45 -15.15 -2.61
CA GLN A 85 13.94 -16.46 -2.14
C GLN A 85 15.34 -16.81 -2.65
N LYS A 86 15.83 -16.13 -3.69
CA LYS A 86 17.06 -16.48 -4.41
C LYS A 86 18.03 -15.31 -4.61
N ILE A 87 17.52 -14.09 -4.67
CA ILE A 87 18.29 -12.89 -4.95
C ILE A 87 17.88 -11.75 -4.02
N ASP A 88 18.80 -10.81 -3.82
CA ASP A 88 18.51 -9.58 -3.09
C ASP A 88 17.52 -8.70 -3.86
N VAL A 89 16.47 -8.27 -3.18
CA VAL A 89 15.43 -7.37 -3.69
C VAL A 89 15.35 -6.06 -2.87
N SER A 90 16.39 -5.75 -2.10
CA SER A 90 16.49 -4.56 -1.25
C SER A 90 16.15 -3.26 -1.99
N GLY A 91 16.54 -3.14 -3.27
CA GLY A 91 16.22 -1.99 -4.12
C GLY A 91 14.72 -1.76 -4.37
N ALA A 92 13.87 -2.77 -4.17
CA ALA A 92 12.42 -2.69 -4.34
C ALA A 92 11.67 -2.44 -3.02
N VAL A 93 12.34 -2.51 -1.87
CA VAL A 93 11.70 -2.46 -0.54
C VAL A 93 10.88 -1.19 -0.34
N GLY A 94 11.44 -0.01 -0.64
CA GLY A 94 10.70 1.25 -0.49
C GLY A 94 9.45 1.34 -1.38
N SER A 95 9.48 0.72 -2.57
CA SER A 95 8.31 0.64 -3.46
C SER A 95 7.27 -0.38 -2.98
N LEU A 96 7.68 -1.43 -2.27
CA LEU A 96 6.78 -2.40 -1.65
C LEU A 96 6.12 -1.81 -0.40
N GLU A 97 6.87 -1.06 0.42
CA GLU A 97 6.33 -0.36 1.60
C GLU A 97 5.28 0.68 1.20
N ALA A 98 5.53 1.44 0.13
CA ALA A 98 4.55 2.40 -0.40
C ALA A 98 3.27 1.73 -0.94
N GLN A 99 3.31 0.44 -1.27
CA GLN A 99 2.13 -0.30 -1.74
C GLN A 99 1.23 -0.78 -0.59
N LEU A 100 1.69 -0.73 0.66
CA LEU A 100 0.90 -1.15 1.82
C LEU A 100 -0.30 -0.23 2.10
N ASP A 101 -0.29 1.00 1.60
CA ASP A 101 -1.37 1.98 1.73
C ASP A 101 -2.38 1.92 0.55
N ARG A 102 -2.35 0.84 -0.24
CA ARG A 102 -3.27 0.62 -1.36
C ARG A 102 -4.30 -0.45 -0.99
N ASP A 103 -5.26 -0.68 -1.89
CA ASP A 103 -6.24 -1.75 -1.76
C ASP A 103 -5.57 -3.11 -1.52
N ASP A 104 -6.25 -3.98 -0.77
CA ASP A 104 -5.78 -5.31 -0.37
C ASP A 104 -5.21 -6.14 -1.52
N ALA A 105 -5.82 -6.05 -2.71
CA ALA A 105 -5.37 -6.75 -3.89
C ALA A 105 -3.90 -6.47 -4.21
N VAL A 106 -3.42 -5.25 -3.95
CA VAL A 106 -2.04 -4.81 -4.15
C VAL A 106 -1.22 -4.94 -2.86
N ALA A 107 -1.79 -4.52 -1.73
CA ALA A 107 -1.07 -4.46 -0.46
C ALA A 107 -0.70 -5.85 0.08
N ILE A 108 -1.57 -6.86 -0.08
CA ILE A 108 -1.31 -8.23 0.40
C ILE A 108 -0.10 -8.87 -0.32
N PRO A 109 -0.02 -8.88 -1.67
CA PRO A 109 1.18 -9.31 -2.38
C PRO A 109 2.44 -8.54 -1.96
N ALA A 110 2.33 -7.23 -1.76
CA ALA A 110 3.47 -6.40 -1.34
C ALA A 110 3.97 -6.79 0.06
N ALA A 111 3.07 -6.98 1.02
CA ALA A 111 3.40 -7.46 2.37
C ALA A 111 4.11 -8.82 2.32
N LYS A 112 3.63 -9.76 1.50
CA LYS A 112 4.28 -11.07 1.31
C LYS A 112 5.70 -10.93 0.75
N ALA A 113 5.88 -10.06 -0.25
CA ALA A 113 7.20 -9.79 -0.83
C ALA A 113 8.16 -9.16 0.20
N LEU A 114 7.69 -8.24 1.04
CA LEU A 114 8.45 -7.69 2.16
C LEU A 114 8.82 -8.77 3.18
N GLY A 115 7.95 -9.71 3.46
CA GLY A 115 8.29 -10.85 4.33
C GLY A 115 9.47 -11.66 3.80
N SER A 116 9.47 -11.94 2.50
CA SER A 116 10.51 -12.75 1.86
C SER A 116 11.83 -12.02 1.66
N GLY A 117 11.80 -10.74 1.28
CA GLY A 117 13.00 -10.00 0.85
C GLY A 117 13.26 -8.68 1.58
N GLY A 118 12.37 -8.31 2.50
CA GLY A 118 12.52 -7.13 3.35
C GLY A 118 13.51 -7.35 4.49
N ASN A 119 13.83 -6.25 5.14
CA ASN A 119 14.81 -6.15 6.22
C ASN A 119 14.15 -5.56 7.48
N PRO A 120 14.86 -5.44 8.61
CA PRO A 120 14.29 -4.88 9.84
C PRO A 120 13.68 -3.48 9.70
N GLY A 121 14.14 -2.67 8.73
CA GLY A 121 13.55 -1.37 8.44
C GLY A 121 12.08 -1.45 8.01
N SER A 122 11.67 -2.55 7.38
CA SER A 122 10.30 -2.78 6.93
C SER A 122 9.34 -3.15 8.05
N LEU A 123 9.84 -3.50 9.25
CA LEU A 123 9.00 -3.84 10.40
C LEU A 123 8.11 -2.65 10.83
N ASN A 124 8.59 -1.41 10.67
CA ASN A 124 7.80 -0.23 11.00
C ASN A 124 6.59 -0.07 10.08
N ALA A 125 6.79 -0.23 8.77
CA ALA A 125 5.71 -0.11 7.79
C ALA A 125 4.68 -1.24 7.96
N LEU A 126 5.14 -2.48 8.17
CA LEU A 126 4.25 -3.62 8.43
C LEU A 126 3.52 -3.50 9.78
N GLY A 127 4.20 -2.98 10.81
CA GLY A 127 3.61 -2.72 12.11
C GLY A 127 2.53 -1.63 12.07
N ALA A 128 2.70 -0.60 11.23
CA ALA A 128 1.68 0.41 11.00
C ALA A 128 0.41 -0.17 10.38
N VAL A 129 0.56 -1.08 9.39
CA VAL A 129 -0.59 -1.81 8.81
C VAL A 129 -1.28 -2.67 9.86
N LEU A 130 -0.49 -3.37 10.68
CA LEU A 130 -1.00 -4.25 11.72
C LEU A 130 -1.85 -3.51 12.76
N ALA A 131 -1.45 -2.29 13.13
CA ALA A 131 -2.15 -1.43 14.08
C ALA A 131 -3.26 -0.56 13.45
N GLY A 132 -3.31 -0.44 12.12
CA GLY A 132 -4.21 0.46 11.40
C GLY A 132 -5.62 -0.11 11.16
N GLU A 133 -6.39 0.57 10.30
CA GLU A 133 -7.77 0.19 9.94
C GLU A 133 -7.85 -0.76 8.72
N GLY A 134 -6.72 -1.31 8.28
CA GLY A 134 -6.68 -2.24 7.15
C GLY A 134 -7.49 -3.52 7.38
N SER A 135 -7.76 -4.24 6.29
CA SER A 135 -8.51 -5.50 6.38
C SER A 135 -7.80 -6.55 7.22
N LEU A 136 -8.58 -7.51 7.72
CA LEU A 136 -8.05 -8.63 8.48
C LEU A 136 -7.00 -9.43 7.68
N ASP A 137 -7.24 -9.65 6.39
CA ASP A 137 -6.33 -10.40 5.52
C ASP A 137 -5.00 -9.68 5.34
N LEU A 138 -5.02 -8.35 5.17
CA LEU A 138 -3.82 -7.53 5.08
C LEU A 138 -3.05 -7.50 6.40
N LYS A 139 -3.75 -7.40 7.54
CA LYS A 139 -3.13 -7.49 8.88
C LYS A 139 -2.46 -8.85 9.10
N ILE A 140 -3.13 -9.95 8.73
CA ILE A 140 -2.56 -11.30 8.81
C ILE A 140 -1.34 -11.45 7.89
N ALA A 141 -1.42 -10.94 6.66
CA ALA A 141 -0.29 -10.95 5.73
C ALA A 141 0.90 -10.17 6.28
N SER A 142 0.65 -9.01 6.90
CA SER A 142 1.67 -8.16 7.52
C SER A 142 2.31 -8.83 8.74
N ALA A 143 1.51 -9.43 9.63
CA ALA A 143 2.03 -10.19 10.76
C ALA A 143 2.93 -11.35 10.31
N ARG A 144 2.51 -12.12 9.30
CA ARG A 144 3.32 -13.20 8.72
C ARG A 144 4.62 -12.69 8.12
N ALA A 145 4.56 -11.56 7.39
CA ALA A 145 5.73 -10.93 6.81
C ALA A 145 6.73 -10.48 7.88
N MET A 146 6.24 -9.86 8.96
CA MET A 146 7.07 -9.52 10.12
C MET A 146 7.73 -10.77 10.71
N GLY A 147 6.98 -11.86 10.89
CA GLY A 147 7.53 -13.13 11.38
C GLY A 147 8.66 -13.70 10.50
N MET A 148 8.50 -13.61 9.17
CA MET A 148 9.55 -14.03 8.23
C MET A 148 10.81 -13.18 8.37
N ILE A 149 10.68 -11.86 8.55
CA ILE A 149 11.80 -10.96 8.79
C ILE A 149 12.46 -11.28 10.13
N LEU A 150 11.67 -11.32 11.22
CA LEU A 150 12.16 -11.59 12.57
C LEU A 150 12.86 -12.96 12.69
N GLY A 151 12.41 -13.97 11.93
CA GLY A 151 13.06 -15.27 11.90
C GLY A 151 14.45 -15.30 11.26
N ARG A 152 14.84 -14.23 10.55
CA ARG A 152 16.20 -14.03 10.04
C ARG A 152 17.08 -13.17 10.96
N GLU A 153 16.47 -12.51 11.94
CA GLU A 153 17.15 -11.57 12.83
C GLU A 153 17.66 -12.22 14.11
N SER A 154 18.74 -11.67 14.67
CA SER A 154 19.34 -12.16 15.92
C SER A 154 18.50 -11.84 17.16
N SER A 155 17.61 -10.86 17.07
CA SER A 155 16.76 -10.41 18.16
C SER A 155 15.52 -9.69 17.64
N VAL A 156 14.40 -9.84 18.34
CA VAL A 156 13.19 -9.05 18.07
C VAL A 156 13.36 -7.64 18.65
N PRO A 157 13.14 -6.56 17.88
CA PRO A 157 13.14 -5.20 18.42
C PRO A 157 12.03 -5.03 19.47
N THR A 158 12.34 -4.45 20.63
CA THR A 158 11.39 -4.31 21.75
C THR A 158 10.08 -3.63 21.35
N GLN A 159 10.14 -2.56 20.56
CA GLN A 159 8.94 -1.88 20.06
C GLN A 159 8.05 -2.81 19.20
N CYS A 160 8.66 -3.61 18.34
CA CYS A 160 7.96 -4.59 17.52
C CYS A 160 7.31 -5.67 18.40
N PHE A 161 8.05 -6.16 19.41
CA PHE A 161 7.53 -7.12 20.38
C PHE A 161 6.32 -6.56 21.14
N ASP A 162 6.43 -5.35 21.69
CA ASP A 162 5.38 -4.72 22.49
C ASP A 162 4.10 -4.45 21.67
N GLN A 163 4.24 -4.03 20.40
CA GLN A 163 3.10 -3.85 19.50
C GLN A 163 2.41 -5.18 19.18
N MET A 164 3.18 -6.22 18.86
CA MET A 164 2.65 -7.53 18.51
C MET A 164 2.01 -8.22 19.73
N ILE A 165 2.64 -8.13 20.91
CA ILE A 165 2.07 -8.75 22.10
C ILE A 165 0.76 -8.07 22.53
N ALA A 166 0.64 -6.74 22.36
CA ALA A 166 -0.60 -6.04 22.63
C ALA A 166 -1.78 -6.57 21.78
N ILE A 167 -1.53 -6.87 20.50
CA ILE A 167 -2.54 -7.45 19.61
C ILE A 167 -2.84 -8.90 19.97
N ALA A 168 -1.81 -9.69 20.31
CA ALA A 168 -1.99 -11.07 20.75
C ALA A 168 -2.81 -11.16 22.06
N SER A 169 -2.66 -10.19 22.96
CA SER A 169 -3.40 -10.13 24.24
C SER A 169 -4.77 -9.46 24.13
N ASP A 170 -5.11 -8.82 23.01
CA ASP A 170 -6.41 -8.17 22.84
C ASP A 170 -7.52 -9.22 22.64
N VAL A 171 -8.44 -9.31 23.60
CA VAL A 171 -9.58 -10.24 23.54
C VAL A 171 -10.53 -9.93 22.39
N ASN A 172 -10.54 -8.68 21.89
CA ASN A 172 -11.38 -8.24 20.78
C ASN A 172 -10.70 -8.42 19.42
N ALA A 173 -9.40 -8.73 19.39
CA ALA A 173 -8.72 -9.03 18.14
C ALA A 173 -9.17 -10.40 17.61
N GLU A 174 -9.42 -10.46 16.31
CA GLU A 174 -9.80 -11.68 15.60
C GLU A 174 -8.84 -12.85 15.92
N PRO A 175 -9.33 -14.05 16.28
CA PRO A 175 -8.47 -15.17 16.68
C PRO A 175 -7.41 -15.54 15.64
N ALA A 176 -7.76 -15.42 14.34
CA ALA A 176 -6.84 -15.64 13.24
C ALA A 176 -5.67 -14.64 13.23
N LEU A 177 -5.93 -13.38 13.58
CA LEU A 177 -4.90 -12.34 13.70
C LEU A 177 -4.01 -12.59 14.91
N ARG A 178 -4.59 -12.90 16.08
CA ARG A 178 -3.82 -13.24 17.29
C ARG A 178 -2.89 -14.42 17.02
N THR A 179 -3.39 -15.46 16.37
CA THR A 179 -2.61 -16.65 15.99
C THR A 179 -1.46 -16.29 15.04
N ALA A 180 -1.73 -15.46 14.03
CA ALA A 180 -0.69 -15.02 13.09
C ALA A 180 0.41 -14.22 13.79
N VAL A 181 0.04 -13.32 14.71
CA VAL A 181 0.97 -12.48 15.47
C VAL A 181 1.83 -13.29 16.43
N VAL A 182 1.22 -14.21 17.18
CA VAL A 182 1.96 -15.13 18.07
C VAL A 182 2.92 -16.00 17.26
N THR A 183 2.47 -16.55 16.12
CA THR A 183 3.32 -17.36 15.24
C THR A 183 4.52 -16.55 14.74
N ALA A 184 4.29 -15.28 14.39
CA ALA A 184 5.32 -14.39 13.93
C ALA A 184 6.33 -14.02 15.05
N LEU A 185 5.86 -13.77 16.28
CA LEU A 185 6.74 -13.59 17.44
C LEU A 185 7.55 -14.85 17.74
N GLY A 186 6.95 -16.02 17.60
CA GLY A 186 7.60 -17.31 17.82
C GLY A 186 8.71 -17.64 16.80
N ALA A 187 8.68 -17.01 15.62
CA ALA A 187 9.76 -17.13 14.64
C ALA A 187 11.03 -16.35 15.05
N GLY A 188 10.87 -15.27 15.83
CA GLY A 188 11.96 -14.40 16.23
C GLY A 188 12.78 -14.91 17.41
N SER A 189 14.03 -14.45 17.50
CA SER A 189 14.89 -14.70 18.66
C SER A 189 14.49 -13.78 19.83
N LEU A 190 13.65 -14.31 20.72
CA LEU A 190 13.14 -13.58 21.89
C LEU A 190 14.08 -13.71 23.11
N ALA A 191 14.20 -12.63 23.88
CA ALA A 191 14.85 -12.65 25.19
C ALA A 191 14.03 -13.50 26.20
N PRO A 192 14.65 -14.02 27.28
CA PRO A 192 13.94 -14.86 28.25
C PRO A 192 12.66 -14.23 28.83
N GLY A 193 12.68 -12.93 29.14
CA GLY A 193 11.51 -12.21 29.64
C GLY A 193 10.39 -12.06 28.60
N GLU A 194 10.74 -11.87 27.33
CA GLU A 194 9.78 -11.79 26.23
C GLU A 194 9.15 -13.16 25.94
N ARG A 195 9.94 -14.24 26.02
CA ARG A 195 9.41 -15.61 25.92
C ARG A 195 8.41 -15.92 27.02
N LEU A 196 8.69 -15.49 28.25
CA LEU A 196 7.77 -15.66 29.38
C LEU A 196 6.46 -14.93 29.13
N LYS A 197 6.51 -13.64 28.73
CA LYS A 197 5.32 -12.85 28.38
C LYS A 197 4.51 -13.49 27.25
N LEU A 198 5.18 -14.02 26.22
CA LEU A 198 4.52 -14.72 25.12
C LEU A 198 3.81 -16.00 25.61
N ALA A 199 4.47 -16.79 26.47
CA ALA A 199 3.89 -18.00 27.04
C ALA A 199 2.68 -17.71 27.94
N GLU A 200 2.73 -16.64 28.74
CA GLU A 200 1.60 -16.17 29.55
C GLU A 200 0.43 -15.73 28.66
N THR A 201 0.72 -14.99 27.59
CA THR A 201 -0.30 -14.55 26.61
C THR A 201 -0.98 -15.73 25.93
N LEU A 202 -0.20 -16.73 25.51
CA LEU A 202 -0.71 -17.98 24.93
C LEU A 202 -1.65 -18.73 25.87
N ARG A 203 -1.31 -18.78 27.16
CA ARG A 203 -2.15 -19.41 28.18
C ARG A 203 -3.49 -18.69 28.32
N THR A 204 -3.49 -17.36 28.28
CA THR A 204 -4.72 -16.56 28.34
C THR A 204 -5.61 -16.79 27.12
N ILE A 205 -5.04 -16.81 25.91
CA ILE A 205 -5.79 -17.08 24.68
C ILE A 205 -6.44 -18.47 24.74
N ALA A 206 -5.68 -19.50 25.15
CA ALA A 206 -6.20 -20.86 25.23
C ALA A 206 -7.33 -21.03 26.26
N ALA A 207 -7.34 -20.21 27.32
CA ALA A 207 -8.44 -20.18 28.28
C ALA A 207 -9.69 -19.47 27.75
N ALA A 208 -9.51 -18.40 26.96
CA ALA A 208 -10.62 -17.62 26.40
C ALA A 208 -11.33 -18.31 25.22
N ASP A 209 -10.61 -19.11 24.42
CA ASP A 209 -11.17 -19.81 23.26
C ASP A 209 -11.80 -21.18 23.62
N GLY A 210 -11.68 -21.62 24.88
CA GLY A 210 -12.21 -22.89 25.40
C GLY A 210 -13.55 -22.80 26.14
N GLU A 211 -14.09 -21.58 26.31
CA GLU A 211 -15.43 -21.28 26.85
C GLU A 211 -16.43 -21.02 25.73
#